data_AF-A0A9D6L3W7-F1
#
_entry.id   AF-A0A9D6L3W7-F1
#
_cell.length_a   1.000
_cell.length_b   1.000
_cell.length_c   1.000
_cell.angle_alpha   90.00
_cell.angle_beta   90.00
_cell.angle_gamma   90.00
#
_symmetry.space_group_name_H-M   'P 1'
#
loop_
_entity.id
_entity.type
_entity.pdbx_description
1 polymer ?
#
loop_
_entity_poly.entity_id
_entity_poly.type
_entity_poly.pdbx_seq_one_letter_code
_entity_poly.pdbx_strand_id
1 'polypeptide(L)'
;MSDAVKFVLNAAGRRVPTVVNSQAQVPYQGVDGYRPAKSKHAPPIRSCAAYPPSGDKRVADLETALRKCGLKDGMVISTHHHLRNGDQIALQVLQTAARMGVRDLMWFPSASFPCHAPVMDLMEAGAVHHIEGSMNGPLGDYCSAGKMRGLGVLRSHGGRWQAIQDGEVKIDIAVIAAPTADAFGNANGAHGKSACGSLGFALADSMYADHVIVVTDNLVPFPCVPWQIQGNNVDCVVQVDSIGDPSKIVSGTTQITRSPDRLLIAEFVARFIRDAGILRPGFSFQAGAGGIALAFVAFLRDMMREKNIKARFVRGGSSKYLVELLQEGLVDYILDGQTFDLDAVRSIATDPRHVATSPFTSYNFHGKGNFASMVDVAVLGATEVDHQFNGNVVTHSDGRLLHGIGGWQNCLTAGCTILAVPSFRDRIPVIVEKVTTLTGPGELIDVVVTERGIAINPRRKDLIDAMRGSSLPIRPIEEIQKEVLAICGGPPEKANVIDRPVAVVKWVDGTVLDTVWQVGELKGLLRPSREASAE
;
A
#
# COMPACT_ATOMS: atom_id res chain seq x y z
N MET A 1 -25.81 -22.33 -15.31
CA MET A 1 -26.65 -21.78 -14.22
C MET A 1 -25.71 -21.01 -13.33
N SER A 2 -25.81 -19.68 -13.30
CA SER A 2 -24.96 -18.87 -12.41
C SER A 2 -25.46 -19.05 -10.99
N ASP A 3 -24.71 -19.74 -10.15
CA ASP A 3 -25.00 -19.72 -8.71
C ASP A 3 -24.97 -18.26 -8.26
N ALA A 4 -26.11 -17.75 -7.80
CA ALA A 4 -26.22 -16.40 -7.29
C ALA A 4 -25.17 -16.23 -6.18
N VAL A 5 -24.30 -15.23 -6.29
CA VAL A 5 -23.27 -14.95 -5.29
C VAL A 5 -23.97 -14.77 -3.94
N LYS A 6 -23.69 -15.67 -2.98
CA LYS A 6 -24.27 -15.59 -1.64
C LYS A 6 -23.58 -14.48 -0.87
N PHE A 7 -24.39 -13.59 -0.28
CA PHE A 7 -23.92 -12.50 0.59
C PHE A 7 -24.31 -12.73 2.04
N VAL A 8 -23.51 -12.19 2.95
CA VAL A 8 -23.79 -12.13 4.38
C VAL A 8 -23.44 -10.73 4.92
N LEU A 9 -24.03 -10.36 6.06
CA LEU A 9 -23.58 -9.20 6.82
C LEU A 9 -22.44 -9.64 7.75
N ASN A 10 -21.31 -8.95 7.69
CA ASN A 10 -20.18 -9.19 8.59
C ASN A 10 -20.31 -8.40 9.90
N ALA A 11 -19.32 -8.51 10.79
CA ALA A 11 -19.34 -7.84 12.09
C ALA A 11 -19.36 -6.30 12.01
N ALA A 12 -18.95 -5.72 10.88
CA ALA A 12 -19.05 -4.28 10.61
C ALA A 12 -20.38 -3.87 9.96
N GLY A 13 -21.33 -4.80 9.83
CA GLY A 13 -22.61 -4.57 9.14
C GLY A 13 -22.47 -4.33 7.64
N ARG A 14 -21.36 -4.77 7.02
CA ARG A 14 -21.14 -4.66 5.57
C ARG A 14 -21.60 -5.94 4.88
N ARG A 15 -22.23 -5.78 3.71
CA ARG A 15 -22.68 -6.90 2.86
C ARG A 15 -21.50 -7.42 2.05
N VAL A 16 -21.06 -8.65 2.34
CA VAL A 16 -19.86 -9.26 1.75
C VAL A 16 -20.16 -10.64 1.13
N PRO A 17 -19.53 -10.99 -0.01
CA PRO A 17 -19.73 -12.28 -0.63
C PRO A 17 -19.04 -13.39 0.18
N THR A 18 -19.66 -14.58 0.23
CA THR A 18 -19.05 -15.76 0.89
C THR A 18 -18.10 -16.53 -0.02
N VAL A 19 -18.08 -16.21 -1.31
CA VAL A 19 -17.17 -16.78 -2.32
C VAL A 19 -16.67 -15.66 -3.21
N VAL A 20 -15.36 -15.60 -3.43
CA VAL A 20 -14.68 -14.63 -4.30
C VAL A 20 -13.72 -15.41 -5.19
N ASN A 21 -13.80 -15.24 -6.51
CA ASN A 21 -12.95 -15.93 -7.49
C ASN A 21 -12.91 -17.45 -7.25
N SER A 22 -14.08 -18.06 -7.00
CA SER A 22 -14.25 -19.48 -6.67
C SER A 22 -13.61 -19.96 -5.35
N GLN A 23 -13.13 -19.03 -4.52
CA GLN A 23 -12.57 -19.32 -3.20
C GLN A 23 -13.53 -18.91 -2.09
N ALA A 24 -13.80 -19.81 -1.16
CA ALA A 24 -14.58 -19.52 0.03
C ALA A 24 -13.91 -18.41 0.86
N GLN A 25 -14.71 -17.50 1.39
CA GLN A 25 -14.25 -16.36 2.17
C GLN A 25 -14.79 -16.39 3.59
N VAL A 26 -13.97 -15.91 4.53
CA VAL A 26 -14.39 -15.67 5.91
C VAL A 26 -14.83 -14.21 6.02
N PRO A 27 -16.09 -13.92 6.37
CA PRO A 27 -16.55 -12.56 6.64
C PRO A 27 -15.81 -11.98 7.85
N TYR A 28 -15.52 -10.69 7.83
CA TYR A 28 -14.88 -9.97 8.93
C TYR A 28 -15.60 -10.18 10.28
N GLN A 29 -14.83 -10.49 11.31
CA GLN A 29 -15.32 -10.90 12.64
C GLN A 29 -15.09 -9.85 13.73
N GLY A 30 -14.65 -8.64 13.36
CA GLY A 30 -14.19 -7.61 14.30
C GLY A 30 -12.67 -7.60 14.42
N VAL A 31 -12.13 -6.53 15.02
CA VAL A 31 -10.68 -6.42 15.25
C VAL A 31 -10.24 -7.57 16.15
N ASP A 32 -9.17 -8.27 15.75
CA ASP A 32 -8.64 -9.47 16.42
C ASP A 32 -9.62 -10.64 16.57
N GLY A 33 -10.75 -10.60 15.84
CA GLY A 33 -11.79 -11.62 15.90
C GLY A 33 -11.42 -12.93 15.21
N TYR A 34 -10.58 -12.87 14.17
CA TYR A 34 -10.15 -14.04 13.41
C TYR A 34 -8.72 -14.48 13.77
N ARG A 35 -8.55 -15.78 13.99
CA ARG A 35 -7.24 -16.42 14.17
C ARG A 35 -7.18 -17.71 13.34
N PRO A 36 -6.23 -17.85 12.41
CA PRO A 36 -6.12 -19.06 11.61
C PRO A 36 -5.59 -20.22 12.46
N ALA A 37 -6.15 -21.42 12.25
CA ALA A 37 -5.70 -22.67 12.88
C ALA A 37 -4.94 -23.60 11.91
N LYS A 38 -4.23 -23.03 10.93
CA LYS A 38 -3.50 -23.75 9.87
C LYS A 38 -1.99 -23.50 9.95
N SER A 39 -1.22 -24.39 9.32
CA SER A 39 0.21 -24.16 9.10
C SER A 39 0.43 -23.16 7.98
N LYS A 40 1.59 -22.48 8.00
CA LYS A 40 2.04 -21.64 6.87
C LYS A 40 2.16 -22.49 5.61
N HIS A 41 1.90 -21.87 4.46
CA HIS A 41 2.21 -22.45 3.17
C HIS A 41 3.72 -22.67 3.04
N ALA A 42 4.11 -23.78 2.42
CA ALA A 42 5.50 -24.08 2.10
C ALA A 42 5.63 -24.21 0.57
N PRO A 43 6.61 -23.53 -0.06
CA PRO A 43 6.89 -23.70 -1.47
C PRO A 43 7.47 -25.11 -1.75
N PRO A 44 7.52 -25.53 -3.03
CA PRO A 44 8.16 -26.79 -3.43
C PRO A 44 9.62 -26.87 -2.98
N ILE A 45 10.03 -28.05 -2.51
CA ILE A 45 11.46 -28.30 -2.21
C ILE A 45 12.22 -28.40 -3.53
N ARG A 46 13.24 -27.55 -3.70
CA ARG A 46 14.18 -27.59 -4.82
C ARG A 46 15.52 -28.16 -4.38
N SER A 47 16.20 -28.87 -5.28
CA SER A 47 17.55 -29.37 -5.06
C SER A 47 18.54 -28.54 -5.87
N CYS A 48 19.66 -28.15 -5.26
CA CYS A 48 20.76 -27.47 -5.95
C CYS A 48 21.32 -28.29 -7.13
N ALA A 49 21.12 -29.61 -7.13
CA ALA A 49 21.47 -30.48 -8.26
C ALA A 49 20.67 -30.20 -9.55
N ALA A 50 19.51 -29.51 -9.46
CA ALA A 50 18.72 -29.10 -10.61
C ALA A 50 19.18 -27.77 -11.24
N TYR A 51 20.21 -27.13 -10.68
CA TYR A 51 20.73 -25.84 -11.14
C TYR A 51 22.19 -25.97 -11.59
N PRO A 52 22.70 -25.03 -12.40
CA PRO A 52 24.08 -25.07 -12.87
C PRO A 52 25.09 -25.11 -11.71
N PRO A 53 26.08 -26.03 -11.73
CA PRO A 53 27.13 -26.08 -10.70
C PRO A 53 27.96 -24.80 -10.58
N SER A 54 28.01 -24.00 -11.65
CA SER A 54 28.66 -22.69 -11.65
C SER A 54 27.91 -21.63 -10.83
N GLY A 55 26.65 -21.89 -10.46
CA GLY A 55 25.75 -20.91 -9.88
C GLY A 55 25.22 -19.88 -10.87
N ASP A 56 25.63 -19.91 -12.14
CA ASP A 56 25.15 -18.96 -13.15
C ASP A 56 23.76 -19.38 -13.66
N LYS A 57 22.73 -18.68 -13.19
CA LYS A 57 21.32 -18.92 -13.52
C LYS A 57 20.82 -18.01 -14.64
N ARG A 58 21.72 -17.34 -15.37
CA ARG A 58 21.31 -16.42 -16.43
C ARG A 58 20.63 -17.16 -17.59
N VAL A 59 19.63 -16.51 -18.16
CA VAL A 59 18.97 -16.91 -19.40
C VAL A 59 18.85 -15.71 -20.34
N ALA A 60 18.62 -15.98 -21.62
CA ALA A 60 18.73 -14.96 -22.67
C ALA A 60 17.71 -13.82 -22.53
N ASP A 61 16.45 -14.15 -22.19
CA ASP A 61 15.35 -13.21 -22.18
C ASP A 61 14.19 -13.67 -21.27
N LEU A 62 13.19 -12.80 -21.12
CA LEU A 62 11.98 -13.07 -20.33
C LEU A 62 11.18 -14.26 -20.87
N GLU A 63 11.11 -14.44 -22.18
CA GLU A 63 10.35 -15.54 -22.78
C GLU A 63 10.98 -16.88 -22.41
N THR A 64 12.30 -16.99 -22.50
CA THR A 64 13.09 -18.16 -22.10
C THR A 64 12.91 -18.45 -20.61
N ALA A 65 12.95 -17.41 -19.77
CA ALA A 65 12.73 -17.53 -18.34
C ALA A 65 11.32 -18.06 -18.01
N LEU A 66 10.28 -17.45 -18.58
CA LEU A 66 8.88 -17.84 -18.37
C LEU A 66 8.61 -19.28 -18.86
N ARG A 67 9.18 -19.66 -20.00
CA ARG A 67 9.09 -21.02 -20.54
C ARG A 67 9.77 -22.03 -19.62
N LYS A 68 10.96 -21.72 -19.11
CA LYS A 68 11.72 -22.57 -18.17
C LYS A 68 11.00 -22.71 -16.82
N CYS A 69 10.28 -21.68 -16.38
CA CYS A 69 9.43 -21.69 -15.19
C CYS A 69 8.05 -22.33 -15.43
N GLY A 70 7.79 -22.89 -16.62
CA GLY A 70 6.58 -23.67 -16.88
C GLY A 70 5.29 -22.84 -16.99
N LEU A 71 5.39 -21.60 -17.46
CA LEU A 71 4.24 -20.72 -17.65
C LEU A 71 3.11 -21.40 -18.44
N LYS A 72 1.88 -21.35 -17.90
CA LYS A 72 0.66 -21.93 -18.50
C LYS A 72 -0.58 -21.10 -18.13
N ASP A 73 -1.70 -21.43 -18.76
CA ASP A 73 -2.98 -20.76 -18.51
C ASP A 73 -3.41 -20.86 -17.04
N GLY A 74 -4.07 -19.80 -16.55
CA GLY A 74 -4.63 -19.77 -15.19
C GLY A 74 -3.63 -19.55 -14.06
N MET A 75 -2.33 -19.39 -14.37
CA MET A 75 -1.30 -19.16 -13.35
C MET A 75 -1.39 -17.78 -12.69
N VAL A 76 -0.87 -17.71 -11.47
CA VAL A 76 -0.63 -16.48 -10.72
C VAL A 76 0.78 -15.94 -11.03
N ILE A 77 0.84 -14.75 -11.62
CA ILE A 77 2.10 -14.02 -11.80
C ILE A 77 2.16 -12.87 -10.80
N SER A 78 3.18 -12.85 -9.95
CA SER A 78 3.41 -11.76 -8.99
C SER A 78 4.52 -10.81 -9.44
N THR A 79 4.36 -9.54 -9.05
CA THR A 79 5.34 -8.47 -9.31
C THR A 79 5.35 -7.50 -8.12
N HIS A 80 6.44 -6.73 -7.99
CA HIS A 80 6.55 -5.68 -6.98
C HIS A 80 6.50 -4.28 -7.59
N HIS A 81 6.36 -3.24 -6.74
CA HIS A 81 6.07 -1.89 -7.21
C HIS A 81 7.09 -0.82 -6.75
N HIS A 82 8.31 -1.21 -6.40
CA HIS A 82 9.30 -0.26 -5.87
C HIS A 82 9.71 0.82 -6.90
N LEU A 83 9.62 0.50 -8.21
CA LEU A 83 9.85 1.45 -9.31
C LEU A 83 8.64 2.37 -9.61
N ARG A 84 7.47 2.11 -9.00
CA ARG A 84 6.24 2.91 -9.14
C ARG A 84 5.86 3.17 -10.61
N ASN A 85 5.68 4.43 -10.99
CA ASN A 85 5.36 4.85 -12.36
C ASN A 85 6.54 4.65 -13.33
N GLY A 86 7.74 4.40 -12.81
CA GLY A 86 8.91 4.06 -13.60
C GLY A 86 8.98 2.59 -13.99
N ASP A 87 8.13 1.71 -13.45
CA ASP A 87 8.19 0.27 -13.75
C ASP A 87 7.91 -0.02 -15.22
N GLN A 88 8.73 -0.90 -15.80
CA GLN A 88 8.51 -1.44 -17.14
C GLN A 88 8.34 -2.96 -17.13
N ILE A 89 8.84 -3.65 -16.11
CA ILE A 89 8.94 -5.11 -16.10
C ILE A 89 7.58 -5.78 -15.93
N ALA A 90 6.69 -5.24 -15.09
CA ALA A 90 5.40 -5.87 -14.84
C ALA A 90 4.56 -5.98 -16.13
N LEU A 91 4.51 -4.89 -16.92
CA LEU A 91 3.82 -4.90 -18.21
C LEU A 91 4.54 -5.81 -19.23
N GLN A 92 5.86 -5.75 -19.32
CA GLN A 92 6.64 -6.57 -20.26
C GLN A 92 6.43 -8.07 -20.03
N VAL A 93 6.38 -8.52 -18.77
CA VAL A 93 6.12 -9.92 -18.43
C VAL A 93 4.75 -10.37 -18.91
N LEU A 94 3.70 -9.59 -18.62
CA LEU A 94 2.34 -9.93 -19.02
C LEU A 94 2.16 -9.89 -20.55
N GLN A 95 2.79 -8.94 -21.23
CA GLN A 95 2.82 -8.89 -22.70
C GLN A 95 3.58 -10.08 -23.30
N THR A 96 4.68 -10.50 -22.67
CA THR A 96 5.45 -11.68 -23.11
C THR A 96 4.61 -12.94 -22.95
N ALA A 97 3.96 -13.12 -21.81
CA ALA A 97 3.02 -14.23 -21.58
C ALA A 97 1.88 -14.25 -22.61
N ALA A 98 1.30 -13.08 -22.91
CA ALA A 98 0.26 -12.97 -23.94
C ALA A 98 0.76 -13.35 -25.34
N ARG A 99 1.98 -12.94 -25.73
CA ARG A 99 2.61 -13.35 -26.99
C ARG A 99 2.90 -14.85 -27.06
N MET A 100 3.19 -15.47 -25.92
CA MET A 100 3.33 -16.92 -25.79
C MET A 100 1.98 -17.67 -25.91
N GLY A 101 0.86 -16.95 -26.01
CA GLY A 101 -0.48 -17.50 -26.19
C GLY A 101 -1.20 -17.84 -24.88
N VAL A 102 -0.64 -17.46 -23.73
CA VAL A 102 -1.16 -17.81 -22.41
C VAL A 102 -2.40 -16.99 -22.07
N ARG A 103 -3.38 -17.63 -21.43
CA ARG A 103 -4.70 -17.10 -21.07
C ARG A 103 -4.96 -17.14 -19.58
N ASP A 104 -5.92 -16.33 -19.16
CA ASP A 104 -6.52 -16.37 -17.83
C ASP A 104 -5.55 -16.20 -16.65
N LEU A 105 -4.45 -15.46 -16.84
CA LEU A 105 -3.51 -15.18 -15.75
C LEU A 105 -4.16 -14.31 -14.67
N MET A 106 -3.90 -14.64 -13.41
CA MET A 106 -4.13 -13.69 -12.32
C MET A 106 -2.86 -12.85 -12.13
N TRP A 107 -2.98 -11.54 -12.30
CA TRP A 107 -1.87 -10.65 -11.95
C TRP A 107 -1.94 -10.29 -10.47
N PHE A 108 -0.87 -10.58 -9.74
CA PHE A 108 -0.75 -10.38 -8.30
C PHE A 108 0.33 -9.35 -7.93
N PRO A 109 0.17 -8.07 -8.31
CA PRO A 109 1.12 -7.03 -7.97
C PRO A 109 1.02 -6.66 -6.48
N SER A 110 2.13 -6.27 -5.87
CA SER A 110 2.06 -5.60 -4.56
C SER A 110 1.33 -4.24 -4.62
N ALA A 111 1.45 -3.52 -5.74
CA ALA A 111 0.53 -2.45 -6.14
C ALA A 111 0.63 -2.17 -7.65
N SER A 112 -0.44 -1.64 -8.26
CA SER A 112 -0.43 -1.16 -9.64
C SER A 112 -0.35 0.37 -9.70
N PHE A 113 0.21 0.90 -10.79
CA PHE A 113 0.41 2.33 -11.04
C PHE A 113 -0.16 2.72 -12.41
N PRO A 114 -0.38 4.01 -12.68
CA PRO A 114 -0.83 4.51 -13.98
C PRO A 114 -0.02 4.00 -15.20
N CYS A 115 1.29 3.77 -15.07
CA CYS A 115 2.11 3.18 -16.14
C CYS A 115 1.62 1.78 -16.58
N HIS A 116 0.88 1.07 -15.73
CA HIS A 116 0.32 -0.25 -16.01
C HIS A 116 -1.07 -0.21 -16.67
N ALA A 117 -1.58 0.98 -17.05
CA ALA A 117 -2.84 1.11 -17.77
C ALA A 117 -2.98 0.16 -18.99
N PRO A 118 -1.93 -0.12 -19.80
CA PRO A 118 -2.03 -1.06 -20.92
C PRO A 118 -2.37 -2.51 -20.54
N VAL A 119 -2.34 -2.89 -19.25
CA VAL A 119 -2.84 -4.20 -18.80
C VAL A 119 -4.35 -4.35 -19.06
N MET A 120 -5.10 -3.26 -19.20
CA MET A 120 -6.51 -3.31 -19.62
C MET A 120 -6.68 -4.02 -20.97
N ASP A 121 -5.83 -3.75 -21.94
CA ASP A 121 -5.88 -4.40 -23.26
C ASP A 121 -5.60 -5.90 -23.14
N LEU A 122 -4.71 -6.30 -22.22
CA LEU A 122 -4.42 -7.71 -21.94
C LEU A 122 -5.58 -8.41 -21.22
N MET A 123 -6.34 -7.68 -20.41
CA MET A 123 -7.57 -8.19 -19.80
C MET A 123 -8.67 -8.38 -20.84
N GLU A 124 -8.88 -7.41 -21.72
CA GLU A 124 -9.84 -7.49 -22.84
C GLU A 124 -9.49 -8.61 -23.82
N ALA A 125 -8.19 -8.77 -24.13
CA ALA A 125 -7.71 -9.83 -24.99
C ALA A 125 -7.81 -11.23 -24.36
N GLY A 126 -8.02 -11.34 -23.04
CA GLY A 126 -8.15 -12.62 -22.34
C GLY A 126 -6.84 -13.19 -21.76
N ALA A 127 -5.71 -12.52 -21.95
CA ALA A 127 -4.42 -12.95 -21.39
C ALA A 127 -4.41 -12.82 -19.86
N VAL A 128 -4.95 -11.72 -19.34
CA VAL A 128 -5.14 -11.49 -17.90
C VAL A 128 -6.62 -11.66 -17.56
N HIS A 129 -6.93 -12.37 -16.48
CA HIS A 129 -8.30 -12.58 -15.99
C HIS A 129 -8.75 -11.45 -15.07
N HIS A 130 -7.91 -11.12 -14.10
CA HIS A 130 -8.19 -10.12 -13.06
C HIS A 130 -6.91 -9.77 -12.30
N ILE A 131 -7.04 -8.75 -11.44
CA ILE A 131 -5.97 -8.26 -10.58
C ILE A 131 -6.36 -8.49 -9.12
N GLU A 132 -5.43 -9.06 -8.36
CA GLU A 132 -5.51 -9.10 -6.91
C GLU A 132 -4.31 -8.36 -6.32
N GLY A 133 -4.54 -7.38 -5.46
CA GLY A 133 -3.50 -6.48 -4.95
C GLY A 133 -4.02 -5.06 -4.75
N SER A 134 -3.11 -4.12 -4.51
CA SER A 134 -3.47 -2.71 -4.41
C SER A 134 -3.62 -2.09 -5.80
N MET A 135 -4.84 -1.72 -6.19
CA MET A 135 -5.11 -1.06 -7.48
C MET A 135 -5.24 0.47 -7.31
N ASN A 136 -4.79 1.21 -8.32
CA ASN A 136 -4.81 2.68 -8.33
C ASN A 136 -5.16 3.20 -9.73
N GLY A 137 -5.78 4.37 -9.80
CA GLY A 137 -5.99 5.13 -11.03
C GLY A 137 -6.72 4.33 -12.13
N PRO A 138 -6.18 4.27 -13.36
CA PRO A 138 -6.89 3.66 -14.49
C PRO A 138 -7.35 2.21 -14.28
N LEU A 139 -6.55 1.38 -13.60
CA LEU A 139 -6.91 -0.01 -13.35
C LEU A 139 -7.99 -0.17 -12.28
N GLY A 140 -7.95 0.70 -11.27
CA GLY A 140 -9.02 0.76 -10.27
C GLY A 140 -10.34 1.25 -10.88
N ASP A 141 -10.29 2.22 -11.79
CA ASP A 141 -11.48 2.65 -12.55
C ASP A 141 -12.03 1.54 -13.45
N TYR A 142 -11.16 0.82 -14.16
CA TYR A 142 -11.54 -0.34 -14.97
C TYR A 142 -12.26 -1.41 -14.13
N CYS A 143 -11.75 -1.65 -12.91
CA CYS A 143 -12.41 -2.50 -11.91
C CYS A 143 -13.79 -1.93 -11.52
N SER A 144 -13.88 -0.66 -11.13
CA SER A 144 -15.14 -0.01 -10.76
C SER A 144 -16.22 -0.08 -11.83
N ALA A 145 -15.83 -0.01 -13.10
CA ALA A 145 -16.73 -0.14 -14.25
C ALA A 145 -17.20 -1.58 -14.51
N GLY A 146 -16.75 -2.57 -13.73
CA GLY A 146 -17.17 -3.98 -13.85
C GLY A 146 -16.60 -4.70 -15.06
N LYS A 147 -15.43 -4.26 -15.55
CA LYS A 147 -14.81 -4.78 -16.78
C LYS A 147 -13.85 -5.95 -16.58
N MET A 148 -13.43 -6.24 -15.34
CA MET A 148 -12.67 -7.46 -15.05
C MET A 148 -13.58 -8.70 -15.10
N ARG A 149 -13.03 -9.84 -15.54
CA ARG A 149 -13.76 -11.13 -15.54
C ARG A 149 -13.90 -11.69 -14.12
N GLY A 150 -12.85 -11.55 -13.31
CA GLY A 150 -12.85 -11.85 -11.87
C GLY A 150 -13.08 -10.62 -11.00
N LEU A 151 -13.29 -10.85 -9.71
CA LEU A 151 -13.36 -9.79 -8.70
C LEU A 151 -11.95 -9.33 -8.33
N GLY A 152 -11.78 -8.02 -8.18
CA GLY A 152 -10.59 -7.47 -7.54
C GLY A 152 -10.53 -7.87 -6.06
N VAL A 153 -9.34 -8.14 -5.54
CA VAL A 153 -9.15 -8.37 -4.10
C VAL A 153 -8.10 -7.40 -3.57
N LEU A 154 -8.57 -6.40 -2.84
CA LEU A 154 -7.72 -5.36 -2.26
C LEU A 154 -7.16 -5.85 -0.92
N ARG A 155 -5.84 -5.81 -0.80
CA ARG A 155 -5.11 -6.20 0.41
C ARG A 155 -4.12 -5.10 0.77
N SER A 156 -4.03 -4.78 2.06
CA SER A 156 -2.92 -3.97 2.56
C SER A 156 -1.58 -4.66 2.34
N HIS A 157 -0.46 -3.95 2.51
CA HIS A 157 0.87 -4.55 2.39
C HIS A 157 1.08 -5.75 3.34
N GLY A 158 0.62 -5.64 4.60
CA GLY A 158 0.61 -6.76 5.53
C GLY A 158 -0.37 -7.86 5.13
N GLY A 159 -1.57 -7.49 4.65
CA GLY A 159 -2.58 -8.44 4.17
C GLY A 159 -2.12 -9.24 2.94
N ARG A 160 -1.32 -8.63 2.05
CA ARG A 160 -0.71 -9.34 0.93
C ARG A 160 0.32 -10.36 1.41
N TRP A 161 1.19 -9.98 2.34
CA TRP A 161 2.14 -10.92 2.95
C TRP A 161 1.40 -12.10 3.60
N GLN A 162 0.35 -11.80 4.37
CA GLN A 162 -0.52 -12.80 4.99
C GLN A 162 -1.12 -13.73 3.94
N ALA A 163 -1.71 -13.21 2.86
CA ALA A 163 -2.35 -14.02 1.84
C ALA A 163 -1.38 -15.03 1.18
N ILE A 164 -0.13 -14.63 0.94
CA ILE A 164 0.93 -15.51 0.42
C ILE A 164 1.32 -16.54 1.49
N GLN A 165 1.68 -16.07 2.69
CA GLN A 165 2.17 -16.92 3.78
C GLN A 165 1.15 -17.99 4.19
N ASP A 166 -0.13 -17.64 4.17
CA ASP A 166 -1.22 -18.50 4.59
C ASP A 166 -1.72 -19.42 3.46
N GLY A 167 -1.18 -19.26 2.25
CA GLY A 167 -1.59 -20.02 1.06
C GLY A 167 -2.99 -19.68 0.55
N GLU A 168 -3.52 -18.50 0.89
CA GLU A 168 -4.72 -17.95 0.23
C GLU A 168 -4.41 -17.63 -1.23
N VAL A 169 -3.21 -17.09 -1.48
CA VAL A 169 -2.66 -16.89 -2.82
C VAL A 169 -1.37 -17.69 -2.94
N LYS A 170 -1.33 -18.62 -3.90
CA LYS A 170 -0.12 -19.35 -4.26
C LYS A 170 0.43 -18.73 -5.54
N ILE A 171 1.68 -18.31 -5.51
CA ILE A 171 2.31 -17.64 -6.65
C ILE A 171 3.02 -18.71 -7.48
N ASP A 172 2.59 -18.91 -8.72
CA ASP A 172 3.28 -19.84 -9.63
C ASP A 172 4.62 -19.26 -10.09
N ILE A 173 4.61 -17.99 -10.51
CA ILE A 173 5.82 -17.30 -10.98
C ILE A 173 5.90 -15.89 -10.38
N ALA A 174 6.97 -15.61 -9.64
CA ALA A 174 7.34 -14.27 -9.22
C ALA A 174 8.34 -13.66 -10.20
N VAL A 175 8.08 -12.44 -10.66
CA VAL A 175 9.07 -11.66 -11.43
C VAL A 175 9.48 -10.43 -10.65
N ILE A 176 10.78 -10.38 -10.32
CA ILE A 176 11.37 -9.36 -9.48
C ILE A 176 12.29 -8.48 -10.32
N ALA A 177 11.84 -7.26 -10.62
CA ALA A 177 12.71 -6.21 -11.15
C ALA A 177 13.72 -5.78 -10.07
N ALA A 178 15.01 -6.00 -10.31
CA ALA A 178 16.07 -5.71 -9.37
C ALA A 178 17.10 -4.74 -9.98
N PRO A 179 17.23 -3.53 -9.43
CA PRO A 179 18.23 -2.56 -9.88
C PRO A 179 19.66 -3.05 -9.91
N THR A 180 20.04 -4.04 -9.09
CA THR A 180 21.31 -4.74 -9.18
C THR A 180 21.12 -6.22 -8.81
N ALA A 181 21.70 -7.12 -9.60
CA ALA A 181 21.75 -8.54 -9.28
C ALA A 181 23.06 -9.20 -9.76
N ASP A 182 23.45 -10.32 -9.17
CA ASP A 182 24.47 -11.20 -9.71
C ASP A 182 23.87 -12.39 -10.49
N ALA A 183 24.73 -13.17 -11.14
CA ALA A 183 24.31 -14.33 -11.92
C ALA A 183 23.70 -15.48 -11.08
N PHE A 184 23.94 -15.49 -9.76
CA PHE A 184 23.33 -16.45 -8.83
C PHE A 184 21.91 -16.07 -8.42
N GLY A 185 21.56 -14.80 -8.60
CA GLY A 185 20.25 -14.22 -8.29
C GLY A 185 20.22 -13.44 -6.98
N ASN A 186 21.35 -13.19 -6.32
CA ASN A 186 21.34 -12.25 -5.20
C ASN A 186 21.07 -10.85 -5.74
N ALA A 187 20.15 -10.12 -5.09
CA ALA A 187 19.68 -8.86 -5.62
C ALA A 187 19.36 -7.82 -4.55
N ASN A 188 19.47 -6.54 -4.93
CA ASN A 188 19.03 -5.40 -4.13
C ASN A 188 18.53 -4.24 -4.99
N GLY A 189 17.80 -3.33 -4.34
CA GLY A 189 17.35 -2.08 -4.93
C GLY A 189 18.23 -0.87 -4.65
N ALA A 190 19.26 -1.00 -3.80
CA ALA A 190 20.03 0.13 -3.29
C ALA A 190 21.09 0.64 -4.28
N HIS A 191 21.52 -0.20 -5.22
CA HIS A 191 22.58 0.11 -6.18
C HIS A 191 22.10 -0.03 -7.63
N GLY A 192 22.91 0.48 -8.56
CA GLY A 192 22.64 0.41 -10.00
C GLY A 192 21.93 1.64 -10.54
N LYS A 193 21.86 1.74 -11.87
CA LYS A 193 21.31 2.93 -12.56
C LYS A 193 19.82 3.15 -12.27
N SER A 194 19.08 2.08 -11.98
CA SER A 194 17.64 2.12 -11.70
C SER A 194 17.33 1.93 -10.21
N ALA A 195 18.28 2.27 -9.32
CA ALA A 195 18.15 2.07 -7.88
C ALA A 195 16.81 2.63 -7.33
N CYS A 196 16.08 1.78 -6.62
CA CYS A 196 14.78 2.06 -6.01
C CYS A 196 14.78 1.91 -4.48
N GLY A 197 15.95 1.66 -3.90
CA GLY A 197 16.20 1.54 -2.47
C GLY A 197 15.88 0.14 -1.92
N SER A 198 14.78 0.01 -1.20
CA SER A 198 14.33 -1.29 -0.65
C SER A 198 13.66 -2.17 -1.71
N LEU A 199 13.78 -3.50 -1.57
CA LEU A 199 12.98 -4.51 -2.27
C LEU A 199 12.04 -5.29 -1.33
N GLY A 200 11.69 -4.70 -0.18
CA GLY A 200 10.95 -5.36 0.90
C GLY A 200 9.63 -6.02 0.50
N PHE A 201 8.88 -5.46 -0.45
CA PHE A 201 7.63 -6.09 -0.94
C PHE A 201 7.85 -7.35 -1.78
N ALA A 202 9.01 -7.50 -2.43
CA ALA A 202 9.35 -8.66 -3.25
C ALA A 202 9.84 -9.85 -2.42
N LEU A 203 10.12 -9.65 -1.12
CA LEU A 203 10.68 -10.68 -0.27
C LEU A 203 9.73 -11.88 -0.12
N ALA A 204 8.43 -11.65 0.11
CA ALA A 204 7.44 -12.73 0.16
C ALA A 204 7.39 -13.50 -1.16
N ASP A 205 7.41 -12.78 -2.28
CA ASP A 205 7.37 -13.34 -3.62
C ASP A 205 8.56 -14.28 -3.83
N SER A 206 9.77 -13.86 -3.42
CA SER A 206 10.96 -14.71 -3.49
C SER A 206 10.87 -15.94 -2.57
N MET A 207 10.24 -15.82 -1.41
CA MET A 207 10.24 -16.88 -0.40
C MET A 207 9.19 -17.97 -0.64
N TYR A 208 8.10 -17.63 -1.32
CA TYR A 208 6.90 -18.49 -1.39
C TYR A 208 6.43 -18.80 -2.81
N ALA A 209 6.96 -18.15 -3.85
CA ALA A 209 6.61 -18.53 -5.21
C ALA A 209 7.20 -19.88 -5.60
N ASP A 210 6.49 -20.63 -6.45
CA ASP A 210 6.98 -21.90 -6.98
C ASP A 210 8.22 -21.69 -7.87
N HIS A 211 8.24 -20.57 -8.60
CA HIS A 211 9.36 -20.12 -9.41
C HIS A 211 9.62 -18.62 -9.27
N VAL A 212 10.90 -18.22 -9.29
CA VAL A 212 11.32 -16.82 -9.16
C VAL A 212 12.28 -16.43 -10.28
N ILE A 213 11.95 -15.36 -10.98
CA ILE A 213 12.76 -14.74 -12.02
C ILE A 213 13.23 -13.38 -11.52
N VAL A 214 14.54 -13.15 -11.47
CA VAL A 214 15.11 -11.82 -11.25
C VAL A 214 15.44 -11.18 -12.59
N VAL A 215 14.97 -9.95 -12.81
CA VAL A 215 15.23 -9.16 -14.01
C VAL A 215 16.06 -7.95 -13.61
N THR A 216 17.24 -7.76 -14.18
CA THR A 216 18.16 -6.68 -13.79
C THR A 216 18.70 -5.93 -14.98
N ASP A 217 18.94 -4.64 -14.81
CA ASP A 217 19.62 -3.78 -15.79
C ASP A 217 21.04 -3.36 -15.36
N ASN A 218 21.53 -3.98 -14.27
CA ASN A 218 22.88 -3.83 -13.74
C ASN A 218 23.36 -5.17 -13.17
N LEU A 219 23.74 -6.08 -14.06
CA LEU A 219 24.34 -7.35 -13.67
C LEU A 219 25.77 -7.11 -13.14
N VAL A 220 26.06 -7.56 -11.92
CA VAL A 220 27.38 -7.42 -11.29
C VAL A 220 28.04 -8.78 -11.02
N PRO A 221 29.38 -8.84 -10.88
CA PRO A 221 30.05 -10.05 -10.41
C PRO A 221 29.56 -10.50 -9.03
N PHE A 222 29.56 -11.80 -8.79
CA PHE A 222 29.24 -12.36 -7.48
C PHE A 222 30.31 -11.98 -6.44
N PRO A 223 29.93 -11.62 -5.20
CA PRO A 223 28.55 -11.49 -4.69
C PRO A 223 27.96 -10.08 -4.87
N CYS A 224 26.70 -10.00 -5.32
CA CYS A 224 25.89 -8.79 -5.22
C CYS A 224 25.46 -8.58 -3.76
N VAL A 225 25.84 -7.47 -3.12
CA VAL A 225 25.47 -7.15 -1.72
C VAL A 225 24.83 -5.76 -1.63
N PRO A 226 23.91 -5.53 -0.67
CA PRO A 226 23.33 -6.48 0.30
C PRO A 226 22.36 -7.49 -0.33
N TRP A 227 22.06 -8.59 0.37
CA TRP A 227 21.09 -9.61 -0.08
C TRP A 227 19.67 -9.28 0.39
N GLN A 228 19.01 -8.34 -0.27
CA GLN A 228 17.58 -8.10 -0.03
C GLN A 228 16.73 -9.24 -0.58
N ILE A 229 17.15 -9.80 -1.72
CA ILE A 229 16.67 -11.07 -2.27
C ILE A 229 17.87 -12.02 -2.36
N GLN A 230 17.68 -13.26 -1.91
CA GLN A 230 18.74 -14.26 -1.86
C GLN A 230 18.67 -15.16 -3.10
N GLY A 231 19.81 -15.42 -3.74
CA GLY A 231 19.86 -16.23 -4.97
C GLY A 231 19.38 -17.68 -4.79
N ASN A 232 19.36 -18.20 -3.57
CA ASN A 232 18.79 -19.53 -3.30
C ASN A 232 17.27 -19.60 -3.55
N ASN A 233 16.59 -18.46 -3.56
CA ASN A 233 15.18 -18.34 -3.90
C ASN A 233 14.95 -18.19 -5.40
N VAL A 234 16.00 -18.00 -6.22
CA VAL A 234 15.90 -17.58 -7.61
C VAL A 234 16.16 -18.73 -8.58
N ASP A 235 15.33 -18.88 -9.61
CA ASP A 235 15.48 -19.88 -10.66
C ASP A 235 16.20 -19.36 -11.89
N CYS A 236 15.91 -18.13 -12.30
CA CYS A 236 16.45 -17.50 -13.50
C CYS A 236 16.86 -16.05 -13.24
N VAL A 237 17.94 -15.62 -13.88
CA VAL A 237 18.35 -14.22 -13.95
C VAL A 237 18.27 -13.75 -15.40
N VAL A 238 17.61 -12.63 -15.66
CA VAL A 238 17.49 -12.02 -16.99
C VAL A 238 18.15 -10.65 -16.94
N GLN A 239 19.14 -10.42 -17.79
CA GLN A 239 19.73 -9.10 -17.98
C GLN A 239 18.97 -8.36 -19.09
N VAL A 240 18.58 -7.11 -18.83
CA VAL A 240 17.91 -6.22 -19.78
C VAL A 240 18.60 -4.87 -19.83
N ASP A 241 18.28 -4.05 -20.83
CA ASP A 241 18.86 -2.71 -20.94
C ASP A 241 18.31 -1.73 -19.91
N SER A 242 17.05 -1.88 -19.51
CA SER A 242 16.41 -1.06 -18.49
C SER A 242 15.26 -1.84 -17.84
N ILE A 243 15.16 -1.75 -16.52
CA ILE A 243 13.99 -2.24 -15.78
C ILE A 243 12.94 -1.15 -15.54
N GLY A 244 13.30 0.11 -15.79
CA GLY A 244 12.47 1.25 -15.48
C GLY A 244 13.19 2.59 -15.46
N ASP A 245 12.42 3.61 -15.09
CA ASP A 245 12.89 5.00 -14.93
C ASP A 245 12.90 5.39 -13.44
N PRO A 246 14.07 5.46 -12.79
CA PRO A 246 14.17 5.80 -11.38
C PRO A 246 13.76 7.26 -11.09
N SER A 247 13.76 8.15 -12.09
CA SER A 247 13.29 9.53 -11.88
C SER A 247 11.78 9.60 -11.59
N LYS A 248 11.03 8.57 -12.03
CA LYS A 248 9.59 8.39 -11.80
C LYS A 248 9.26 7.62 -10.53
N ILE A 249 10.27 7.37 -9.69
CA ILE A 249 10.03 6.95 -8.31
C ILE A 249 9.23 8.07 -7.64
N VAL A 250 9.68 9.31 -7.67
CA VAL A 250 8.94 10.45 -7.07
C VAL A 250 7.53 10.57 -7.66
N SER A 251 6.52 10.60 -6.80
CA SER A 251 5.11 10.79 -7.18
C SER A 251 4.67 12.24 -6.88
N GLY A 252 3.68 12.77 -7.58
CA GLY A 252 3.12 14.10 -7.26
C GLY A 252 2.68 14.22 -5.80
N THR A 253 2.16 13.12 -5.22
CA THR A 253 1.76 13.04 -3.81
C THR A 253 2.90 13.20 -2.82
N THR A 254 4.16 12.98 -3.25
CA THR A 254 5.36 13.05 -2.41
C THR A 254 5.96 14.45 -2.30
N GLN A 255 5.23 15.49 -2.74
CA GLN A 255 5.62 16.88 -2.57
C GLN A 255 4.95 17.51 -1.34
N ILE A 256 5.69 18.37 -0.64
CA ILE A 256 5.12 19.18 0.45
C ILE A 256 4.07 20.12 -0.14
N THR A 257 2.92 20.16 0.52
CA THR A 257 1.82 21.06 0.14
C THR A 257 2.18 22.53 0.35
N ARG A 258 1.67 23.40 -0.53
CA ARG A 258 1.75 24.86 -0.39
C ARG A 258 0.43 25.49 0.06
N SER A 259 -0.62 24.67 0.23
CA SER A 259 -1.94 25.15 0.65
C SER A 259 -1.88 25.57 2.12
N PRO A 260 -2.30 26.80 2.47
CA PRO A 260 -2.34 27.26 3.85
C PRO A 260 -3.17 26.36 4.77
N ASP A 261 -4.33 25.90 4.31
CA ASP A 261 -5.21 25.00 5.07
C ASP A 261 -4.52 23.66 5.36
N ARG A 262 -3.83 23.10 4.35
CA ARG A 262 -3.11 21.84 4.52
C ARG A 262 -1.87 21.98 5.42
N LEU A 263 -1.21 23.14 5.41
CA LEU A 263 -0.14 23.47 6.35
C LEU A 263 -0.67 23.66 7.77
N LEU A 264 -1.84 24.29 7.93
CA LEU A 264 -2.50 24.44 9.23
C LEU A 264 -2.85 23.07 9.84
N ILE A 265 -3.37 22.14 9.03
CA ILE A 265 -3.61 20.75 9.46
C ILE A 265 -2.30 20.11 9.95
N ALA A 266 -1.21 20.25 9.18
CA ALA A 266 0.09 19.70 9.57
C ALA A 266 0.63 20.30 10.89
N GLU A 267 0.46 21.60 11.10
CA GLU A 267 0.81 22.28 12.35
C GLU A 267 -0.05 21.75 13.52
N PHE A 268 -1.37 21.64 13.33
CA PHE A 268 -2.27 21.08 14.33
C PHE A 268 -1.88 19.66 14.72
N VAL A 269 -1.50 18.81 13.77
CA VAL A 269 -1.01 17.45 14.06
C VAL A 269 0.26 17.50 14.93
N ALA A 270 1.25 18.32 14.57
CA ALA A 270 2.50 18.42 15.33
C ALA A 270 2.25 18.94 16.76
N ARG A 271 1.42 19.98 16.90
CA ARG A 271 1.03 20.54 18.21
C ARG A 271 0.22 19.54 19.02
N PHE A 272 -0.67 18.77 18.40
CA PHE A 272 -1.43 17.73 19.07
C PHE A 272 -0.50 16.67 19.65
N ILE A 273 0.45 16.16 18.86
CA ILE A 273 1.43 15.15 19.31
C ILE A 273 2.26 15.68 20.49
N ARG A 274 2.60 16.97 20.48
CA ARG A 274 3.29 17.63 21.60
C ARG A 274 2.39 17.72 22.84
N ASP A 275 1.20 18.29 22.70
CA ASP A 275 0.29 18.57 23.81
C ASP A 275 -0.27 17.28 24.43
N ALA A 276 -0.47 16.24 23.63
CA ALA A 276 -0.87 14.89 24.08
C ALA A 276 0.26 14.12 24.80
N GLY A 277 1.46 14.71 24.91
CA GLY A 277 2.61 14.07 25.57
C GLY A 277 3.27 12.95 24.76
N ILE A 278 2.90 12.79 23.49
CA ILE A 278 3.49 11.77 22.60
C ILE A 278 4.93 12.16 22.23
N LEU A 279 5.19 13.45 21.98
CA LEU A 279 6.53 13.98 21.71
C LEU A 279 7.40 13.93 22.97
N ARG A 280 8.13 12.83 23.16
CA ARG A 280 9.01 12.57 24.31
C ARG A 280 10.29 11.84 23.87
N PRO A 281 11.37 11.85 24.66
CA PRO A 281 12.61 11.16 24.29
C PRO A 281 12.37 9.70 23.94
N GLY A 282 12.88 9.27 22.78
CA GLY A 282 12.77 7.89 22.31
C GLY A 282 11.43 7.54 21.65
N PHE A 283 10.52 8.50 21.44
CA PHE A 283 9.29 8.23 20.70
C PHE A 283 9.56 7.76 19.26
N SER A 284 8.57 7.14 18.65
CA SER A 284 8.61 6.68 17.27
C SER A 284 7.42 7.20 16.50
N PHE A 285 7.58 7.39 15.19
CA PHE A 285 6.47 7.88 14.37
C PHE A 285 6.48 7.27 12.98
N GLN A 286 5.32 7.30 12.36
CA GLN A 286 5.14 7.03 10.95
C GLN A 286 4.46 8.22 10.27
N ALA A 287 5.07 8.73 9.20
CA ALA A 287 4.47 9.73 8.33
C ALA A 287 4.02 9.06 7.02
N GLY A 288 2.78 9.33 6.62
CA GLY A 288 2.29 8.98 5.29
C GLY A 288 3.05 9.71 4.17
N ALA A 289 2.86 9.24 2.94
CA ALA A 289 3.53 9.77 1.76
C ALA A 289 2.84 11.00 1.13
N GLY A 290 1.76 11.51 1.73
CA GLY A 290 0.95 12.61 1.19
C GLY A 290 1.41 13.99 1.69
N GLY A 291 1.08 15.05 0.95
CA GLY A 291 1.60 16.40 1.20
C GLY A 291 1.36 16.97 2.60
N ILE A 292 0.24 16.63 3.28
CA ILE A 292 -0.01 17.04 4.67
C ILE A 292 0.92 16.29 5.63
N ALA A 293 1.04 14.96 5.48
CA ALA A 293 1.89 14.15 6.33
C ALA A 293 3.39 14.50 6.15
N LEU A 294 3.80 14.87 4.94
CA LEU A 294 5.15 15.38 4.68
C LEU A 294 5.38 16.76 5.30
N ALA A 295 4.41 17.67 5.22
CA ALA A 295 4.49 18.97 5.88
C ALA A 295 4.58 18.85 7.41
N PHE A 296 3.86 17.88 7.99
CA PHE A 296 3.90 17.59 9.42
C PHE A 296 5.34 17.30 9.91
N VAL A 297 6.14 16.58 9.12
CA VAL A 297 7.53 16.26 9.47
C VAL A 297 8.37 17.53 9.69
N ALA A 298 8.13 18.59 8.93
CA ALA A 298 8.84 19.86 9.10
C ALA A 298 8.51 20.53 10.44
N PHE A 299 7.23 20.63 10.80
CA PHE A 299 6.83 21.18 12.10
C PHE A 299 7.34 20.32 13.27
N LEU A 300 7.31 18.99 13.11
CA LEU A 300 7.83 18.07 14.11
C LEU A 300 9.33 18.26 14.33
N ARG A 301 10.10 18.43 13.24
CA ARG A 301 11.56 18.69 13.26
C ARG A 301 11.90 19.89 14.13
N ASP A 302 11.20 21.00 13.95
CA ASP A 302 11.47 22.23 14.70
C ASP A 302 11.16 22.04 16.18
N MET A 303 10.02 21.44 16.51
CA MET A 303 9.67 21.13 17.92
C MET A 303 10.66 20.17 18.58
N MET A 304 11.16 19.18 17.84
CA MET A 304 12.18 18.24 18.32
C MET A 304 13.49 18.96 18.65
N ARG A 305 13.93 19.91 17.80
CA ARG A 305 15.12 20.73 18.04
C ARG A 305 14.96 21.62 19.27
N GLU A 306 13.86 22.37 19.33
CA GLU A 306 13.58 23.30 20.44
C GLU A 306 13.54 22.60 21.80
N LYS A 307 12.99 21.38 21.85
CA LYS A 307 12.86 20.59 23.08
C LYS A 307 14.02 19.64 23.33
N ASN A 308 15.01 19.57 22.44
CA ASN A 308 16.08 18.59 22.47
C ASN A 308 15.56 17.14 22.61
N ILE A 309 14.54 16.80 21.82
CA ILE A 309 13.91 15.48 21.81
C ILE A 309 14.34 14.73 20.55
N LYS A 310 14.74 13.46 20.75
CA LYS A 310 15.14 12.55 19.69
C LYS A 310 14.15 11.40 19.55
N ALA A 311 13.78 11.05 18.33
CA ALA A 311 12.99 9.87 18.02
C ALA A 311 13.87 8.61 17.98
N ARG A 312 13.37 7.48 18.47
CA ARG A 312 14.08 6.20 18.41
C ARG A 312 14.06 5.62 17.00
N PHE A 313 12.95 5.73 16.30
CA PHE A 313 12.90 5.35 14.89
C PHE A 313 11.74 6.05 14.19
N VAL A 314 11.89 6.22 12.88
CA VAL A 314 10.81 6.58 11.97
C VAL A 314 10.52 5.44 11.03
N ARG A 315 9.24 5.15 10.83
CA ARG A 315 8.74 4.19 9.85
C ARG A 315 8.04 4.94 8.73
N GLY A 316 8.17 4.48 7.50
CA GLY A 316 7.36 4.95 6.39
C GLY A 316 7.97 4.51 5.09
N GLY A 317 7.56 5.16 4.01
CA GLY A 317 8.47 5.23 2.89
C GLY A 317 9.39 6.42 3.01
N SER A 318 10.67 6.19 2.76
CA SER A 318 11.69 7.15 3.14
C SER A 318 11.81 8.25 2.11
N SER A 319 11.85 9.50 2.57
CA SER A 319 12.05 10.68 1.73
C SER A 319 13.24 11.50 2.23
N LYS A 320 13.66 12.48 1.44
CA LYS A 320 14.69 13.45 1.79
C LYS A 320 14.45 14.05 3.18
N TYR A 321 13.21 14.34 3.55
CA TYR A 321 12.88 14.91 4.85
C TYR A 321 13.22 13.97 6.02
N LEU A 322 12.97 12.66 5.86
CA LEU A 322 13.36 11.69 6.88
C LEU A 322 14.88 11.50 6.92
N VAL A 323 15.54 11.56 5.76
CA VAL A 323 17.01 11.55 5.68
C VAL A 323 17.63 12.74 6.40
N GLU A 324 17.07 13.94 6.25
CA GLU A 324 17.52 15.14 6.97
C GLU A 324 17.41 14.95 8.49
N LEU A 325 16.31 14.38 9.00
CA LEU A 325 16.18 14.05 10.42
C LEU A 325 17.26 13.08 10.90
N LEU A 326 17.60 12.09 10.08
CA LEU A 326 18.63 11.09 10.41
C LEU A 326 20.03 11.72 10.44
N GLN A 327 20.33 12.57 9.47
CA GLN A 327 21.60 13.29 9.37
C GLN A 327 21.80 14.29 10.52
N GLU A 328 20.73 14.93 10.98
CA GLU A 328 20.74 15.85 12.12
C GLU A 328 20.78 15.14 13.48
N GLY A 329 20.66 13.81 13.50
CA GLY A 329 20.60 13.05 14.74
C GLY A 329 19.30 13.28 15.52
N LEU A 330 18.23 13.74 14.85
CA LEU A 330 16.89 13.86 15.41
C LEU A 330 16.15 12.51 15.43
N VAL A 331 16.55 11.56 14.59
CA VAL A 331 16.10 10.17 14.65
C VAL A 331 17.31 9.22 14.70
N ASP A 332 17.24 8.15 15.49
CA ASP A 332 18.31 7.13 15.51
C ASP A 332 18.30 6.26 14.25
N TYR A 333 17.11 5.84 13.80
CA TYR A 333 16.94 4.90 12.69
C TYR A 333 15.79 5.27 11.75
N ILE A 334 16.00 5.07 10.46
CA ILE A 334 14.91 4.99 9.47
C ILE A 334 14.66 3.51 9.20
N LEU A 335 13.44 3.03 9.47
CA LEU A 335 13.00 1.69 9.09
C LEU A 335 12.22 1.79 7.78
N ASP A 336 12.91 1.62 6.66
CA ASP A 336 12.38 1.92 5.32
C ASP A 336 11.51 0.78 4.77
N GLY A 337 10.29 1.11 4.38
CA GLY A 337 9.34 0.18 3.77
C GLY A 337 9.33 0.28 2.26
N GLN A 338 9.62 1.48 1.74
CA GLN A 338 9.68 1.81 0.33
C GLN A 338 10.32 3.19 0.15
N THR A 339 11.33 3.31 -0.69
CA THR A 339 12.11 4.54 -0.76
C THR A 339 11.49 5.56 -1.73
N PHE A 340 10.91 6.66 -1.22
CA PHE A 340 10.09 7.64 -1.97
C PHE A 340 10.85 8.58 -2.93
N ASP A 341 12.14 8.81 -2.74
CA ASP A 341 12.95 9.67 -3.61
C ASP A 341 14.43 9.27 -3.69
N LEU A 342 15.18 9.95 -4.55
CA LEU A 342 16.58 9.64 -4.82
C LEU A 342 17.53 9.98 -3.65
N ASP A 343 17.17 10.91 -2.77
CA ASP A 343 17.93 11.21 -1.55
C ASP A 343 17.86 10.04 -0.58
N ALA A 344 16.67 9.48 -0.39
CA ALA A 344 16.47 8.29 0.41
C ALA A 344 17.12 7.05 -0.23
N VAL A 345 17.14 6.93 -1.56
CA VAL A 345 17.88 5.86 -2.27
C VAL A 345 19.38 5.95 -1.98
N ARG A 346 19.97 7.15 -2.01
CA ARG A 346 21.39 7.33 -1.63
C ARG A 346 21.62 6.99 -0.17
N SER A 347 20.72 7.42 0.73
CA SER A 347 20.86 7.20 2.16
C SER A 347 20.79 5.72 2.53
N ILE A 348 19.82 4.96 2.01
CA ILE A 348 19.71 3.52 2.32
C ILE A 348 20.90 2.71 1.79
N ALA A 349 21.58 3.20 0.75
CA ALA A 349 22.76 2.58 0.19
C ALA A 349 24.05 2.86 0.98
N THR A 350 24.08 3.89 1.85
CA THR A 350 25.33 4.42 2.43
C THR A 350 25.30 4.61 3.95
N ASP A 351 24.12 4.76 4.56
CA ASP A 351 23.98 4.95 6.01
C ASP A 351 23.42 3.67 6.66
N PRO A 352 24.17 2.98 7.53
CA PRO A 352 23.73 1.74 8.17
C PRO A 352 22.53 1.94 9.12
N ARG A 353 22.20 3.18 9.49
CA ARG A 353 21.02 3.51 10.30
C ARG A 353 19.74 3.63 9.47
N HIS A 354 19.87 3.68 8.14
CA HIS A 354 18.75 3.61 7.21
C HIS A 354 18.58 2.16 6.76
N VAL A 355 17.64 1.46 7.41
CA VAL A 355 17.51 0.01 7.33
C VAL A 355 16.33 -0.36 6.43
N ALA A 356 16.61 -1.12 5.37
CA ALA A 356 15.56 -1.75 4.57
C ALA A 356 14.78 -2.78 5.41
N THR A 357 13.45 -2.74 5.33
CA THR A 357 12.57 -3.69 6.02
C THR A 357 11.52 -4.24 5.04
N SER A 358 10.73 -5.22 5.48
CA SER A 358 9.67 -5.84 4.69
C SER A 358 8.35 -5.89 5.48
N PRO A 359 7.22 -6.17 4.80
CA PRO A 359 5.96 -6.42 5.48
C PRO A 359 6.03 -7.54 6.52
N PHE A 360 6.97 -8.49 6.40
CA PHE A 360 7.20 -9.53 7.40
C PHE A 360 7.42 -8.96 8.80
N THR A 361 8.33 -7.98 8.91
CA THR A 361 8.69 -7.35 10.18
C THR A 361 7.78 -6.18 10.51
N SER A 362 7.29 -5.45 9.49
CA SER A 362 6.55 -4.23 9.72
C SER A 362 5.07 -4.46 9.97
N TYR A 363 4.43 -5.40 9.26
CA TYR A 363 2.97 -5.46 9.11
C TYR A 363 2.35 -6.87 9.15
N ASN A 364 3.14 -7.93 9.34
CA ASN A 364 2.63 -9.30 9.27
C ASN A 364 1.72 -9.61 10.47
N PHE A 365 0.42 -9.64 10.23
CA PHE A 365 -0.59 -9.90 11.24
C PHE A 365 -0.50 -11.34 11.78
N HIS A 366 -0.32 -12.33 10.90
CA HIS A 366 -0.04 -13.73 11.27
C HIS A 366 1.46 -13.99 11.47
N GLY A 367 2.15 -13.01 12.04
CA GLY A 367 3.53 -13.10 12.52
C GLY A 367 3.59 -13.34 14.03
N LYS A 368 4.80 -13.45 14.58
CA LYS A 368 5.02 -13.49 16.05
C LYS A 368 5.06 -12.09 16.68
N GLY A 369 4.80 -11.07 15.88
CA GLY A 369 4.96 -9.67 16.20
C GLY A 369 5.27 -8.90 14.93
N ASN A 370 4.85 -7.65 14.89
CA ASN A 370 5.20 -6.68 13.86
C ASN A 370 5.37 -5.32 14.53
N PHE A 371 6.28 -4.47 14.03
CA PHE A 371 6.60 -3.24 14.74
C PHE A 371 5.61 -2.10 14.49
N ALA A 372 4.55 -2.28 13.68
CA ALA A 372 3.54 -1.23 13.53
C ALA A 372 2.86 -0.89 14.86
N SER A 373 2.64 -1.88 15.73
CA SER A 373 2.14 -1.67 17.09
C SER A 373 3.17 -1.08 18.06
N MET A 374 4.44 -0.99 17.65
CA MET A 374 5.49 -0.32 18.40
C MET A 374 5.64 1.15 18.01
N VAL A 375 4.94 1.62 16.97
CA VAL A 375 4.95 3.03 16.55
C VAL A 375 4.07 3.83 17.50
N ASP A 376 4.61 4.91 18.11
CA ASP A 376 3.83 5.73 19.05
C ASP A 376 2.75 6.54 18.34
N VAL A 377 3.05 7.07 17.13
CA VAL A 377 2.07 7.83 16.34
C VAL A 377 2.18 7.57 14.84
N ALA A 378 1.04 7.30 14.20
CA ALA A 378 0.92 7.22 12.75
C ALA A 378 0.06 8.37 12.22
N VAL A 379 0.59 9.16 11.28
CA VAL A 379 -0.12 10.25 10.61
C VAL A 379 -0.45 9.84 9.19
N LEU A 380 -1.74 9.67 8.91
CA LEU A 380 -2.29 9.15 7.67
C LEU A 380 -3.27 10.14 7.04
N GLY A 381 -3.63 9.93 5.77
CA GLY A 381 -4.77 10.61 5.13
C GLY A 381 -5.93 9.64 4.92
N ALA A 382 -7.09 10.13 4.48
CA ALA A 382 -8.25 9.31 4.09
C ALA A 382 -9.03 10.01 2.97
N THR A 383 -9.72 9.25 2.13
CA THR A 383 -10.68 9.80 1.15
C THR A 383 -11.95 10.25 1.85
N GLU A 384 -12.45 9.44 2.79
CA GLU A 384 -13.61 9.74 3.62
C GLU A 384 -13.36 9.27 5.07
N VAL A 385 -13.99 9.95 6.03
CA VAL A 385 -14.09 9.51 7.42
C VAL A 385 -15.53 9.69 7.86
N ASP A 386 -16.10 8.73 8.61
CA ASP A 386 -17.44 8.89 9.16
C ASP A 386 -17.47 9.26 10.64
N HIS A 387 -18.65 9.57 11.17
CA HIS A 387 -18.86 9.97 12.57
C HIS A 387 -18.47 8.86 13.57
N GLN A 388 -18.39 7.61 13.13
CA GLN A 388 -17.88 6.49 13.93
C GLN A 388 -16.37 6.31 13.78
N PHE A 389 -15.69 7.28 13.17
CA PHE A 389 -14.26 7.29 12.85
C PHE A 389 -13.86 6.23 11.83
N ASN A 390 -14.78 5.54 11.15
CA ASN A 390 -14.38 4.60 10.12
C ASN A 390 -13.71 5.34 8.96
N GLY A 391 -12.65 4.76 8.40
CA GLY A 391 -11.91 5.36 7.30
C GLY A 391 -12.11 4.64 5.98
N ASN A 392 -12.17 5.44 4.91
CA ASN A 392 -12.02 5.02 3.53
C ASN A 392 -10.72 5.59 2.95
N VAL A 393 -9.98 4.80 2.20
CA VAL A 393 -8.79 5.27 1.48
C VAL A 393 -8.74 4.82 0.02
N VAL A 394 -9.71 4.02 -0.44
CA VAL A 394 -9.63 3.34 -1.74
C VAL A 394 -10.62 3.89 -2.76
N THR A 395 -11.83 4.25 -2.33
CA THR A 395 -12.85 4.83 -3.22
C THR A 395 -13.04 6.32 -2.97
N HIS A 396 -13.43 7.02 -4.03
CA HIS A 396 -14.04 8.35 -3.94
C HIS A 396 -15.51 8.25 -3.54
N SER A 397 -16.15 9.38 -3.23
CA SER A 397 -17.57 9.43 -2.86
C SER A 397 -18.53 9.04 -3.99
N ASP A 398 -18.05 9.02 -5.24
CA ASP A 398 -18.79 8.48 -6.39
C ASP A 398 -18.66 6.95 -6.55
N GLY A 399 -17.93 6.29 -5.64
CA GLY A 399 -17.72 4.83 -5.63
C GLY A 399 -16.56 4.34 -6.50
N ARG A 400 -15.84 5.23 -7.18
CA ARG A 400 -14.72 4.83 -8.05
C ARG A 400 -13.48 4.49 -7.23
N LEU A 401 -12.94 3.30 -7.46
CA LEU A 401 -11.71 2.79 -6.85
C LEU A 401 -10.52 3.49 -7.52
N LEU A 402 -10.06 4.59 -6.94
CA LEU A 402 -9.05 5.44 -7.56
C LEU A 402 -7.77 5.56 -6.73
N HIS A 403 -7.70 4.88 -5.59
CA HIS A 403 -6.55 4.92 -4.71
C HIS A 403 -6.17 3.53 -4.20
N GLY A 404 -4.86 3.31 -4.07
CA GLY A 404 -4.31 2.09 -3.49
C GLY A 404 -4.45 2.07 -1.96
N ILE A 405 -4.72 0.88 -1.41
CA ILE A 405 -4.88 0.68 0.04
C ILE A 405 -3.54 0.76 0.80
N GLY A 406 -2.45 0.36 0.16
CA GLY A 406 -1.08 0.44 0.71
C GLY A 406 -0.90 -0.20 2.08
N GLY A 407 -0.06 0.41 2.92
CA GLY A 407 0.11 0.01 4.33
C GLY A 407 -0.91 0.63 5.28
N TRP A 408 -1.89 1.37 4.77
CA TRP A 408 -2.76 2.26 5.57
C TRP A 408 -3.46 1.50 6.71
N GLN A 409 -4.09 0.36 6.41
CA GLN A 409 -4.74 -0.48 7.43
C GLN A 409 -3.76 -0.97 8.51
N ASN A 410 -2.53 -1.30 8.12
CA ASN A 410 -1.54 -1.85 9.05
C ASN A 410 -1.09 -0.78 10.07
N CYS A 411 -1.09 0.48 9.66
CA CYS A 411 -0.65 1.61 10.49
C CYS A 411 -1.65 1.96 11.58
N LEU A 412 -2.91 1.50 11.47
CA LEU A 412 -3.96 1.75 12.46
C LEU A 412 -3.67 1.07 13.82
N THR A 413 -2.65 0.21 13.87
CA THR A 413 -2.22 -0.47 15.11
C THR A 413 -1.23 0.35 15.94
N ALA A 414 -0.85 1.54 15.50
CA ALA A 414 0.02 2.45 16.25
C ALA A 414 -0.62 2.90 17.58
N GLY A 415 0.18 3.38 18.52
CA GLY A 415 -0.31 3.88 19.82
C GLY A 415 -1.27 5.08 19.71
N CYS A 416 -1.13 5.88 18.66
CA CYS A 416 -2.04 6.94 18.27
C CYS A 416 -2.12 7.05 16.75
N THR A 417 -3.29 6.78 16.18
CA THR A 417 -3.59 6.90 14.75
C THR A 417 -4.31 8.21 14.48
N ILE A 418 -3.68 9.08 13.69
CA ILE A 418 -4.20 10.39 13.31
C ILE A 418 -4.54 10.40 11.81
N LEU A 419 -5.78 10.72 11.47
CA LEU A 419 -6.18 11.05 10.11
C LEU A 419 -6.12 12.56 9.89
N ALA A 420 -5.12 13.00 9.15
CA ALA A 420 -4.94 14.38 8.74
C ALA A 420 -5.59 14.59 7.36
N VAL A 421 -6.75 15.23 7.34
CA VAL A 421 -7.56 15.39 6.13
C VAL A 421 -8.10 16.81 6.00
N PRO A 422 -8.16 17.39 4.78
CA PRO A 422 -8.93 18.59 4.58
C PRO A 422 -10.40 18.30 4.87
N SER A 423 -11.15 19.27 5.40
CA SER A 423 -12.55 19.04 5.76
C SER A 423 -13.46 18.78 4.55
N PHE A 424 -13.08 19.29 3.37
CA PHE A 424 -13.67 18.99 2.06
C PHE A 424 -12.60 19.02 0.95
N ARG A 425 -12.92 18.40 -0.20
CA ARG A 425 -12.15 18.52 -1.45
C ARG A 425 -13.09 19.06 -2.52
N ASP A 426 -12.75 20.23 -3.08
CA ASP A 426 -13.64 21.01 -3.94
C ASP A 426 -14.98 21.30 -3.26
N ARG A 427 -16.04 20.55 -3.60
CA ARG A 427 -17.37 20.65 -2.98
C ARG A 427 -17.79 19.36 -2.27
N ILE A 428 -16.87 18.41 -2.13
CA ILE A 428 -17.15 17.09 -1.57
C ILE A 428 -16.65 17.05 -0.11
N PRO A 429 -17.54 16.91 0.87
CA PRO A 429 -17.14 16.78 2.28
C PRO A 429 -16.34 15.49 2.49
N VAL A 430 -15.27 15.57 3.28
CA VAL A 430 -14.49 14.38 3.66
C VAL A 430 -15.09 13.68 4.87
N ILE A 431 -15.71 14.44 5.78
CA ILE A 431 -16.41 13.89 6.94
C ILE A 431 -17.86 13.60 6.56
N VAL A 432 -18.17 12.31 6.35
CA VAL A 432 -19.46 11.83 5.81
C VAL A 432 -20.28 11.10 6.86
N GLU A 433 -21.56 10.85 6.59
CA GLU A 433 -22.42 10.11 7.53
C GLU A 433 -21.94 8.65 7.66
N LYS A 434 -21.57 8.02 6.56
CA LYS A 434 -21.07 6.65 6.50
C LYS A 434 -20.14 6.53 5.31
N VAL A 435 -18.97 5.91 5.52
CA VAL A 435 -18.00 5.74 4.43
C VAL A 435 -18.56 4.88 3.29
N THR A 436 -18.23 5.27 2.06
CA THR A 436 -18.58 4.57 0.82
C THR A 436 -18.00 3.16 0.84
N THR A 437 -16.71 3.06 1.14
CA THR A 437 -16.01 1.78 1.33
C THR A 437 -15.30 1.78 2.68
N LEU A 438 -15.60 0.78 3.52
CA LEU A 438 -14.94 0.59 4.79
C LEU A 438 -13.56 -0.04 4.56
N THR A 439 -12.51 0.72 4.88
CA THR A 439 -11.13 0.23 4.82
C THR A 439 -10.50 0.07 6.19
N GLY A 440 -10.90 0.90 7.17
CA GLY A 440 -10.41 0.85 8.55
C GLY A 440 -11.56 1.01 9.53
N PRO A 441 -11.77 0.05 10.45
CA PRO A 441 -12.71 0.20 11.55
C PRO A 441 -12.35 1.40 12.43
N GLY A 442 -13.33 2.23 12.76
CA GLY A 442 -13.11 3.46 13.50
C GLY A 442 -12.65 3.28 14.94
N GLU A 443 -12.72 2.07 15.49
CA GLU A 443 -12.16 1.78 16.81
C GLU A 443 -10.62 1.80 16.87
N LEU A 444 -9.95 1.80 15.72
CA LEU A 444 -8.49 1.90 15.57
C LEU A 444 -8.04 3.29 15.09
N ILE A 445 -8.96 4.24 14.96
CA ILE A 445 -8.67 5.60 14.52
C ILE A 445 -8.93 6.53 15.69
N ASP A 446 -7.87 7.16 16.18
CA ASP A 446 -7.89 7.87 17.46
C ASP A 446 -8.23 9.34 17.31
N VAL A 447 -7.80 9.96 16.21
CA VAL A 447 -7.92 11.41 16.02
C VAL A 447 -8.15 11.74 14.54
N VAL A 448 -9.06 12.67 14.27
CA VAL A 448 -9.24 13.29 12.94
C VAL A 448 -8.88 14.76 13.06
N VAL A 449 -7.94 15.22 12.23
CA VAL A 449 -7.46 16.60 12.21
C VAL A 449 -7.83 17.22 10.87
N THR A 450 -8.53 18.35 10.93
CA THR A 450 -8.89 19.20 9.78
C THR A 450 -8.49 20.64 10.06
N GLU A 451 -8.55 21.50 9.03
CA GLU A 451 -8.36 22.94 9.18
C GLU A 451 -9.46 23.61 10.03
N ARG A 452 -10.56 22.89 10.31
CA ARG A 452 -11.72 23.35 11.10
C ARG A 452 -11.77 22.84 12.53
N GLY A 453 -10.84 21.97 12.91
CA GLY A 453 -10.80 21.41 14.25
C GLY A 453 -10.18 20.02 14.31
N ILE A 454 -9.99 19.59 15.56
CA ILE A 454 -9.46 18.27 15.92
C ILE A 454 -10.55 17.51 16.65
N ALA A 455 -10.95 16.36 16.11
CA ALA A 455 -11.85 15.44 16.77
C ALA A 455 -11.06 14.27 17.34
N ILE A 456 -11.14 14.10 18.66
CA ILE A 456 -10.58 12.94 19.35
C ILE A 456 -11.68 11.89 19.47
N ASN A 457 -11.37 10.64 19.11
CA ASN A 457 -12.29 9.53 19.23
C ASN A 457 -12.76 9.42 20.69
N PRO A 458 -14.07 9.39 20.97
CA PRO A 458 -14.59 9.29 22.33
C PRO A 458 -14.08 8.09 23.13
N ARG A 459 -13.55 7.05 22.46
CA ARG A 459 -12.91 5.87 23.10
C ARG A 459 -11.55 6.20 23.74
N ARG A 460 -10.86 7.24 23.28
CA ARG A 460 -9.53 7.65 23.75
C ARG A 460 -9.60 8.66 24.90
N LYS A 461 -10.08 8.18 26.05
CA LYS A 461 -10.19 9.01 27.28
C LYS A 461 -8.84 9.56 27.72
N ASP A 462 -7.78 8.79 27.54
CA ASP A 462 -6.40 9.19 27.80
C ASP A 462 -5.99 10.43 26.99
N LEU A 463 -6.31 10.48 25.69
CA LEU A 463 -6.00 11.63 24.83
C LEU A 463 -6.91 12.82 25.16
N ILE A 464 -8.20 12.59 25.42
CA ILE A 464 -9.12 13.65 25.84
C ILE A 464 -8.61 14.32 27.13
N ASP A 465 -8.12 13.53 28.08
CA ASP A 465 -7.58 14.01 29.34
C ASP A 465 -6.26 14.75 29.17
N ALA A 466 -5.34 14.21 28.34
CA ALA A 466 -4.07 14.86 28.01
C ALA A 466 -4.27 16.22 27.31
N MET A 467 -5.35 16.37 26.54
CA MET A 467 -5.66 17.60 25.80
C MET A 467 -6.45 18.64 26.60
N ARG A 468 -6.79 18.38 27.88
CA ARG A 468 -7.48 19.36 28.74
C ARG A 468 -6.62 20.61 28.91
N GLY A 469 -7.20 21.77 28.58
CA GLY A 469 -6.50 23.06 28.68
C GLY A 469 -5.54 23.33 27.52
N SER A 470 -5.46 22.46 26.50
CA SER A 470 -4.78 22.81 25.25
C SER A 470 -5.48 23.98 24.55
N SER A 471 -4.69 24.80 23.86
CA SER A 471 -5.19 25.89 23.01
C SER A 471 -5.65 25.41 21.62
N LEU A 472 -5.51 24.11 21.32
CA LEU A 472 -5.95 23.54 20.06
C LEU A 472 -7.48 23.47 19.96
N PRO A 473 -8.05 23.58 18.74
CA PRO A 473 -9.50 23.56 18.51
C PRO A 473 -10.07 22.13 18.62
N ILE A 474 -10.05 21.56 19.83
CA ILE A 474 -10.62 20.23 20.10
C ILE A 474 -12.13 20.32 20.16
N ARG A 475 -12.83 19.55 19.33
CA ARG A 475 -14.30 19.54 19.27
C ARG A 475 -14.85 18.22 18.70
N PRO A 476 -16.14 17.87 18.94
CA PRO A 476 -16.74 16.65 18.40
C PRO A 476 -16.72 16.59 16.86
N ILE A 477 -16.59 15.38 16.29
CA ILE A 477 -16.53 15.18 14.84
C ILE A 477 -17.85 15.60 14.16
N GLU A 478 -18.97 15.46 14.86
CA GLU A 478 -20.32 15.81 14.40
C GLU A 478 -20.46 17.32 14.21
N GLU A 479 -19.80 18.13 15.04
CA GLU A 479 -19.82 19.58 14.87
C GLU A 479 -19.01 20.02 13.66
N ILE A 480 -17.81 19.43 13.47
CA ILE A 480 -16.99 19.69 12.28
C ILE A 480 -17.78 19.29 11.03
N GLN A 481 -18.39 18.10 11.05
CA GLN A 481 -19.24 17.63 9.96
C GLN A 481 -20.38 18.61 9.65
N LYS A 482 -21.15 19.02 10.66
CA LYS A 482 -22.28 19.93 10.47
C LYS A 482 -21.84 21.25 9.80
N GLU A 483 -20.71 21.79 10.23
CA GLU A 483 -20.12 22.99 9.64
C GLU A 483 -19.72 22.77 8.17
N VAL A 484 -19.04 21.66 7.87
CA VAL A 484 -18.62 21.30 6.51
C VAL A 484 -19.81 21.09 5.58
N LEU A 485 -20.85 20.37 6.03
CA LEU A 485 -22.06 20.13 5.24
C LEU A 485 -22.77 21.45 4.90
N ALA A 486 -22.80 22.42 5.82
CA ALA A 486 -23.36 23.74 5.55
C ALA A 486 -22.58 24.48 4.45
N ILE A 487 -21.26 24.31 4.38
CA ILE A 487 -20.40 24.92 3.36
C ILE A 487 -20.55 24.23 2.00
N CYS A 488 -20.60 22.90 1.99
CA CYS A 488 -20.74 22.11 0.76
C CYS A 488 -22.16 22.14 0.17
N GLY A 489 -23.14 22.67 0.90
CA GLY A 489 -24.54 22.72 0.49
C GLY A 489 -25.34 21.45 0.78
N GLY A 490 -24.84 20.60 1.68
CA GLY A 490 -25.48 19.35 2.12
C GLY A 490 -24.56 18.13 2.08
N PRO A 491 -25.11 16.94 2.39
CA PRO A 491 -24.39 15.67 2.22
C PRO A 491 -24.06 15.42 0.74
N PRO A 492 -22.95 14.70 0.45
CA PRO A 492 -22.61 14.35 -0.91
C PRO A 492 -23.68 13.42 -1.49
N GLU A 493 -23.90 13.49 -2.79
CA GLU A 493 -24.77 12.54 -3.48
C GLU A 493 -24.19 11.13 -3.31
N LYS A 494 -25.05 10.15 -3.00
CA LYS A 494 -24.61 8.76 -2.85
C LYS A 494 -24.11 8.23 -4.19
N ALA A 495 -23.00 7.49 -4.14
CA ALA A 495 -22.49 6.78 -5.31
C ALA A 495 -23.60 5.99 -6.03
N ASN A 496 -23.78 6.26 -7.32
CA ASN A 496 -24.69 5.51 -8.17
C ASN A 496 -24.07 4.15 -8.48
N VAL A 497 -24.35 3.16 -7.63
CA VAL A 497 -23.84 1.79 -7.78
C VAL A 497 -24.95 0.83 -8.18
N ILE A 498 -24.59 -0.20 -8.95
CA ILE A 498 -25.47 -1.32 -9.26
C ILE A 498 -25.13 -2.51 -8.35
N ASP A 499 -26.10 -3.39 -8.09
CA ASP A 499 -25.96 -4.52 -7.17
C ASP A 499 -25.14 -5.68 -7.77
N ARG A 500 -23.90 -5.37 -8.16
CA ARG A 500 -22.90 -6.29 -8.69
C ARG A 500 -21.54 -5.99 -8.03
N PRO A 501 -20.93 -6.96 -7.32
CA PRO A 501 -19.61 -6.77 -6.74
C PRO A 501 -18.56 -6.67 -7.86
N VAL A 502 -17.56 -5.81 -7.68
CA VAL A 502 -16.40 -5.70 -8.59
C VAL A 502 -15.08 -5.93 -7.87
N ALA A 503 -15.03 -5.66 -6.56
CA ALA A 503 -13.92 -6.02 -5.72
C ALA A 503 -14.35 -6.24 -4.27
N VAL A 504 -13.47 -6.84 -3.48
CA VAL A 504 -13.59 -6.90 -2.02
C VAL A 504 -12.37 -6.30 -1.34
N VAL A 505 -12.58 -5.71 -0.17
CA VAL A 505 -11.51 -5.25 0.74
C VAL A 505 -11.28 -6.33 1.77
N LYS A 506 -10.06 -6.86 1.83
CA LYS A 506 -9.62 -7.75 2.90
C LYS A 506 -9.15 -6.93 4.11
N TRP A 507 -9.47 -7.39 5.31
CA TRP A 507 -8.83 -6.90 6.53
C TRP A 507 -7.44 -7.53 6.70
N VAL A 508 -6.62 -6.97 7.59
CA VAL A 508 -5.21 -7.39 7.79
C VAL A 508 -5.06 -8.84 8.24
N ASP A 509 -6.12 -9.44 8.80
CA ASP A 509 -6.20 -10.83 9.25
C ASP A 509 -6.65 -11.82 8.15
N GLY A 510 -6.91 -11.34 6.94
CA GLY A 510 -7.35 -12.17 5.82
C GLY A 510 -8.85 -12.44 5.78
N THR A 511 -9.68 -11.74 6.56
CA THR A 511 -11.14 -11.77 6.43
C THR A 511 -11.68 -10.70 5.47
N VAL A 512 -12.93 -10.83 4.99
CA VAL A 512 -13.54 -9.85 4.07
C VAL A 512 -14.27 -8.75 4.84
N LEU A 513 -13.71 -7.54 4.78
CA LEU A 513 -14.21 -6.34 5.47
C LEU A 513 -15.35 -5.65 4.73
N ASP A 514 -15.23 -5.52 3.41
CA ASP A 514 -16.22 -4.80 2.63
C ASP A 514 -16.25 -5.21 1.15
N THR A 515 -17.34 -4.84 0.47
CA THR A 515 -17.52 -5.02 -0.98
C THR A 515 -17.48 -3.67 -1.68
N VAL A 516 -16.73 -3.60 -2.77
CA VAL A 516 -16.80 -2.50 -3.74
C VAL A 516 -17.79 -2.90 -4.83
N TRP A 517 -18.75 -2.03 -5.10
CA TRP A 517 -19.85 -2.26 -6.04
C TRP A 517 -19.57 -1.60 -7.38
N GLN A 518 -20.08 -2.18 -8.46
CA GLN A 518 -19.95 -1.60 -9.79
C GLN A 518 -20.62 -0.22 -9.83
N VAL A 519 -19.91 0.78 -10.36
CA VAL A 519 -20.51 2.10 -10.60
C VAL A 519 -21.41 2.04 -11.84
N GLY A 520 -22.58 2.69 -11.77
CA GLY A 520 -23.49 2.83 -12.90
C GLY A 520 -22.93 3.76 -13.99
N GLU A 521 -23.48 3.69 -15.20
CA GLU A 521 -23.08 4.61 -16.27
C GLU A 521 -23.31 6.07 -15.87
N LEU A 522 -22.29 6.91 -16.07
CA LEU A 522 -22.37 8.35 -15.83
C LEU A 522 -23.44 8.95 -16.76
N LYS A 523 -24.55 9.42 -16.17
CA LYS A 523 -25.50 10.28 -16.89
C LYS A 523 -24.82 11.63 -17.16
N GLY A 524 -24.31 11.81 -18.37
CA GLY A 524 -24.22 13.13 -19.02
C GLY A 524 -23.41 14.24 -18.31
N LEU A 525 -22.38 13.92 -17.54
CA LEU A 525 -21.39 14.91 -17.12
C LEU A 525 -20.11 14.73 -17.95
N LEU A 526 -19.72 15.83 -18.61
CA LEU A 526 -18.53 15.97 -19.43
C LEU A 526 -17.33 15.26 -18.78
N ARG A 527 -16.61 14.45 -19.58
CA ARG A 527 -15.31 13.91 -19.20
C ARG A 527 -14.50 15.03 -18.55
N PRO A 528 -14.04 14.91 -17.30
CA PRO A 528 -13.02 15.81 -16.79
C PRO A 528 -11.84 15.72 -17.75
N SER A 529 -11.26 16.87 -18.11
CA SER A 529 -10.01 16.92 -18.85
C SER A 529 -8.98 16.00 -18.19
N ARG A 530 -8.09 15.43 -18.99
CA ARG A 530 -7.00 14.51 -18.59
C ARG A 530 -5.96 15.14 -17.63
N GLU A 531 -6.31 16.15 -16.85
CA GLU A 531 -5.40 16.92 -15.99
C GLU A 531 -5.67 16.82 -14.48
N ALA A 532 -6.67 16.06 -14.01
CA ALA A 532 -6.85 15.81 -12.57
C ALA A 532 -6.00 14.62 -12.06
N SER A 533 -4.78 14.45 -12.57
CA SER A 533 -3.86 13.38 -12.16
C SER A 533 -2.52 13.96 -11.73
N ALA A 534 -2.52 14.65 -10.59
CA ALA A 534 -1.41 14.84 -9.65
C ALA A 534 -1.77 16.01 -8.71
N GLU A 535 -2.27 15.74 -7.50
CA GLU A 535 -2.16 16.65 -6.34
C GLU A 535 -2.49 15.97 -5.00
#